data_AF-A0A173V6K2-F1
#
_entry.id   AF-A0A173V6K2-F1
#
_cell.length_a   1.000
_cell.length_b   1.000
_cell.length_c   1.000
_cell.angle_alpha   90.00
_cell.angle_beta   90.00
_cell.angle_gamma   90.00
#
_symmetry.space_group_name_H-M   'P 1'
#
loop_
_entity.id
_entity.type
_entity.pdbx_description
1 polymer ?
#
loop_
_entity_poly.entity_id
_entity_poly.type
_entity_poly.pdbx_seq_one_letter_code
_entity_poly.pdbx_strand_id
1 'polypeptide(L)' 'MTDERIKEFKQELAQLLIKYDVSIGFTCGESSDTHGLYDDQVVIEDNKTGKNIVEAGDWWLSAEDLK' A
#
# COMPACT_ATOMS: atom_id res chain seq x y z
N MET A 1 6.34 0.58 19.92
CA MET A 1 6.58 1.89 19.29
C MET A 1 6.24 2.95 20.33
N THR A 2 7.02 4.02 20.50
CA THR A 2 6.59 5.18 21.33
C THR A 2 5.77 6.15 20.48
N ASP A 3 5.06 7.09 21.10
CA ASP A 3 4.26 8.09 20.39
C ASP A 3 5.14 8.99 19.51
N GLU A 4 6.34 9.35 19.98
CA GLU A 4 7.32 10.11 19.19
C GLU A 4 7.72 9.32 17.94
N ARG A 5 8.02 8.02 18.08
CA ARG A 5 8.38 7.17 16.94
C ARG A 5 7.23 6.97 15.96
N ILE A 6 5.97 6.94 16.42
CA ILE A 6 4.80 6.89 15.54
C ILE A 6 4.66 8.19 14.74
N LYS A 7 4.91 9.34 15.38
CA LYS A 7 4.86 10.65 14.73
C LYS A 7 5.93 10.76 13.64
N GLU A 8 7.17 10.39 13.96
CA GLU A 8 8.29 10.38 13.01
C GLU A 8 7.97 9.46 11.82
N PHE A 9 7.51 8.24 12.07
CA PHE A 9 7.12 7.30 11.02
C PHE A 9 6.06 7.86 10.08
N LYS A 10 5.00 8.49 10.62
CA LYS A 10 3.94 9.11 9.80
C LYS A 10 4.47 10.26 8.95
N GLN A 11 5.38 11.07 9.49
CA GLN A 11 5.98 12.18 8.76
C GLN A 11 6.86 11.69 7.61
N GLU A 12 7.71 10.69 7.88
CA GLU A 12 8.59 10.10 6.86
C GLU A 12 7.77 9.40 5.76
N LEU A 13 6.74 8.64 6.14
CA LEU A 13 5.86 7.98 5.17
C LEU A 13 5.13 9.00 4.30
N ALA A 14 4.55 10.06 4.89
CA ALA A 14 3.88 11.11 4.12
C ALA A 14 4.83 11.80 3.12
N GLN A 15 6.06 12.12 3.55
CA GLN A 15 7.07 12.71 2.68
C GLN A 15 7.44 11.77 1.53
N LEU A 16 7.55 10.46 1.80
CA LEU A 16 7.87 9.45 0.79
C LEU A 16 6.78 9.37 -0.29
N LEU A 17 5.50 9.29 0.13
CA LEU A 17 4.36 9.22 -0.78
C LEU A 17 4.25 10.48 -1.66
N ILE A 18 4.44 11.67 -1.06
CA ILE A 18 4.46 12.94 -1.79
C ILE A 18 5.62 13.01 -2.78
N LYS A 19 6.82 12.59 -2.38
CA LYS A 19 8.03 12.68 -3.20
C LYS A 19 7.89 11.90 -4.51
N TYR A 20 7.30 10.72 -4.46
CA TYR A 20 7.11 9.86 -5.63
C TYR A 20 5.75 10.02 -6.30
N ASP A 21 4.87 10.86 -5.74
CA ASP A 21 3.50 11.07 -6.22
C ASP A 21 2.73 9.75 -6.35
N VAL A 22 2.73 8.98 -5.26
CA VAL A 22 2.09 7.67 -5.15
C VAL A 22 1.10 7.61 -3.99
N SER A 23 0.21 6.62 -4.01
CA SER A 23 -0.72 6.33 -2.91
C SER A 23 -0.69 4.84 -2.54
N ILE A 24 -1.05 4.52 -1.29
CA ILE A 24 -1.19 3.14 -0.83
C ILE A 24 -2.68 2.80 -0.84
N GLY A 25 -3.03 1.72 -1.53
CA GLY A 25 -4.39 1.25 -1.69
C GLY A 25 -4.57 -0.20 -1.27
N PHE A 26 -5.82 -0.63 -1.27
CA PHE A 26 -6.22 -2.02 -1.14
C PHE A 26 -7.03 -2.39 -2.38
N THR A 27 -6.74 -3.54 -2.97
CA THR A 27 -7.50 -4.09 -4.08
C THR A 27 -7.78 -5.58 -3.84
N CYS A 28 -8.68 -6.13 -4.63
CA CYS A 28 -9.03 -7.53 -4.64
C CYS A 28 -9.34 -7.99 -6.07
N GLY A 29 -9.15 -9.28 -6.33
CA GLY A 29 -9.41 -9.88 -7.63
C GLY A 29 -10.88 -9.78 -8.06
N GLU A 30 -11.10 -9.86 -9.37
CA GLU A 30 -12.42 -9.71 -10.01
C GLU A 30 -13.46 -10.75 -9.54
N SER A 31 -13.01 -11.86 -8.96
CA SER A 31 -13.89 -12.90 -8.40
C SER A 31 -14.42 -12.58 -7.00
N SER A 32 -14.00 -11.46 -6.40
CA SER A 32 -14.49 -10.98 -5.10
C SER A 32 -15.97 -10.59 -5.17
N ASP A 33 -16.73 -11.00 -4.17
CA ASP A 33 -18.17 -10.80 -4.11
C ASP A 33 -18.65 -10.55 -2.67
N THR A 34 -19.97 -10.62 -2.45
CA THR A 34 -20.54 -10.43 -1.11
C THR A 34 -20.23 -11.56 -0.13
N HIS A 35 -19.67 -12.68 -0.60
CA HIS A 35 -19.33 -13.84 0.22
C HIS A 35 -17.84 -13.86 0.61
N GLY A 36 -16.97 -13.15 -0.13
CA GLY A 36 -15.55 -13.07 0.21
C GLY A 36 -14.73 -12.19 -0.73
N LEU A 37 -13.54 -11.83 -0.24
CA LEU A 37 -12.48 -11.23 -1.05
C LEU A 37 -11.53 -12.34 -1.49
N TYR A 38 -11.08 -12.29 -2.74
CA TYR A 38 -10.10 -13.20 -3.32
C TYR A 38 -8.99 -12.38 -3.95
N ASP A 39 -7.76 -12.91 -3.94
CA ASP A 39 -6.57 -12.22 -4.47
C ASP A 39 -6.45 -10.78 -3.93
N ASP A 40 -6.73 -10.63 -2.65
CA ASP A 40 -6.62 -9.39 -1.89
C ASP A 40 -5.15 -8.97 -1.73
N GLN A 41 -4.90 -7.69 -1.97
CA GLN A 41 -3.56 -7.15 -2.08
C GLN A 41 -3.47 -5.74 -1.55
N VAL A 42 -2.32 -5.41 -0.96
CA VAL A 42 -1.90 -4.03 -0.75
C VAL A 42 -1.17 -3.56 -2.01
N VAL A 43 -1.57 -2.41 -2.53
CA VAL A 43 -0.97 -1.82 -3.73
C VAL A 43 -0.34 -0.47 -3.43
N ILE A 44 0.73 -0.14 -4.16
CA ILE A 44 1.22 1.24 -4.28
C ILE A 44 0.94 1.68 -5.71
N GLU A 45 0.13 2.71 -5.88
CA GLU A 45 -0.30 3.23 -7.17
C GLU A 45 0.43 4.56 -7.49
N ASP A 46 0.91 4.71 -8.72
CA ASP A 46 1.36 5.99 -9.28
C ASP A 46 0.14 6.88 -9.58
N ASN A 47 0.02 8.02 -8.90
CA ASN A 47 -1.17 8.88 -8.97
C ASN A 47 -1.34 9.53 -10.36
N LYS A 48 -0.30 9.61 -11.19
CA LYS A 48 -0.37 10.21 -12.53
C LYS A 48 -0.92 9.23 -13.55
N THR A 49 -0.56 7.96 -13.41
CA THR A 49 -0.86 6.93 -14.40
C THR A 49 -1.97 5.98 -13.96
N GLY A 50 -2.27 5.92 -12.66
CA GLY A 50 -3.20 4.95 -12.07
C GLY A 50 -2.68 3.51 -12.17
N LYS A 51 -1.36 3.33 -12.26
CA LYS A 51 -0.73 2.00 -12.37
C LYS A 51 -0.16 1.59 -11.03
N ASN A 52 -0.40 0.33 -10.67
CA ASN A 52 0.29 -0.30 -9.56
C ASN A 52 1.78 -0.44 -9.88
N ILE A 53 2.63 0.01 -8.96
CA ILE A 53 4.09 -0.16 -9.01
C ILE A 53 4.59 -1.18 -7.99
N VAL A 54 3.75 -1.51 -7.00
CA VAL A 54 3.95 -2.60 -6.03
C VAL A 54 2.62 -3.31 -5.86
N GLU A 55 2.66 -4.63 -5.88
CA GLU A 55 1.55 -5.52 -5.58
C GLU A 55 2.06 -6.55 -4.58
N ALA A 56 1.65 -6.42 -3.32
CA ALA A 56 1.97 -7.38 -2.28
C ALA A 56 0.73 -8.23 -2.02
N GLY A 57 0.87 -9.54 -2.25
CA GLY A 57 -0.11 -10.52 -1.82
C GLY A 57 -0.27 -10.47 -0.30
N ASP A 58 -1.49 -10.68 0.17
CA ASP A 58 -1.90 -10.57 1.58
C ASP A 58 -2.16 -9.13 2.07
N TRP A 59 -2.75 -9.01 3.26
CA TRP A 59 -3.22 -7.72 3.83
C TRP A 59 -2.08 -6.82 4.36
N TRP A 60 -0.83 -7.22 4.16
CA TRP A 60 0.33 -6.57 4.76
C TRP A 60 1.42 -6.36 3.72
N LEU A 61 1.98 -5.15 3.72
CA LEU A 61 3.18 -4.85 2.96
C LEU A 61 4.39 -4.95 3.89
N SER A 62 5.24 -5.93 3.64
CA SER A 62 6.51 -6.14 4.31
C SER A 62 7.67 -5.57 3.49
N ALA A 63 8.79 -5.30 4.15
CA ALA A 63 9.99 -4.83 3.44
C ALA A 63 10.57 -5.89 2.47
N GLU A 64 10.19 -7.16 2.61
CA GLU A 64 10.61 -8.24 1.72
C GLU A 64 9.86 -8.20 0.38
N ASP A 65 8.65 -7.66 0.35
CA ASP A 65 7.84 -7.48 -0.86
C ASP A 65 8.36 -6.35 -1.76
N LEU A 66 9.31 -5.56 -1.25
CA LEU A 66 9.90 -4.39 -1.92
C LEU A 66 11.33 -4.65 -2.44
N LYS A 67 11.81 -5.90 -2.40
CA LYS A 67 13.19 -6.27 -2.78
C LYS A 67 13.31 -6.78 -4.22
#